data_AF-A0A2E2Y0E2-F1
#
_entry.id   AF-A0A2E2Y0E2-F1
#
_cell.length_a   1.000
_cell.length_b   1.000
_cell.length_c   1.000
_cell.angle_alpha   90.00
_cell.angle_beta   90.00
_cell.angle_gamma   90.00
#
_symmetry.space_group_name_H-M   'P 1'
#
loop_
_entity.id
_entity.type
_entity.pdbx_description
1 polymer ?
#
loop_
_entity_poly.entity_id
_entity_poly.type
_entity_poly.pdbx_seq_one_letter_code
_entity_poly.pdbx_strand_id
1 'polypeptide(L)' 'MIINYNYSLAQIESTGLIEKAVKNLKACIFTKDQKVYFFEKTTSETYRLYSVINERSFFL' A
#
# COMPACT_ATOMS: atom_id res chain seq x y z
N MET A 1 -8.93 -4.84 2.02
CA MET A 1 -8.63 -4.56 0.59
C MET A 1 -8.26 -5.86 -0.11
N ILE A 2 -8.58 -5.97 -1.39
CA ILE A 2 -8.38 -7.15 -2.24
C ILE A 2 -7.08 -6.99 -3.05
N ILE A 3 -6.25 -8.04 -3.09
CA ILE A 3 -5.01 -8.11 -3.89
C ILE A 3 -5.34 -8.11 -5.39
N ASN A 4 -4.48 -7.50 -6.19
CA ASN A 4 -4.60 -7.24 -7.63
C ASN A 4 -5.78 -6.34 -8.03
N TYR A 5 -6.41 -5.67 -7.06
CA TYR A 5 -7.41 -4.66 -7.32
C TYR A 5 -6.80 -3.25 -7.31
N ASN A 6 -7.38 -2.35 -8.10
CA ASN A 6 -6.93 -0.97 -8.23
C ASN A 6 -7.77 -0.05 -7.35
N TYR A 7 -7.11 0.87 -6.64
CA TYR A 7 -7.75 1.85 -5.77
C TYR A 7 -7.29 3.25 -6.12
N SER A 8 -8.16 4.24 -5.94
CA SER A 8 -7.73 5.63 -5.92
C SER A 8 -7.05 5.95 -4.58
N LEU A 9 -6.26 7.03 -4.54
CA LEU A 9 -5.66 7.50 -3.28
C LEU A 9 -6.72 7.79 -2.22
N ALA A 10 -7.83 8.45 -2.60
CA ALA A 10 -8.94 8.74 -1.69
C ALA A 10 -9.58 7.47 -1.10
N GLN A 11 -9.68 6.38 -1.88
CA GLN A 11 -10.15 5.09 -1.37
C GLN A 11 -9.17 4.50 -0.36
N ILE A 12 -7.85 4.58 -0.64
CA ILE A 12 -6.83 4.12 0.30
C ILE A 12 -6.91 4.92 1.60
N GLU A 13 -6.94 6.24 1.53
CA GLU A 13 -7.03 7.14 2.70
C GLU A 13 -8.30 6.90 3.52
N SER A 14 -9.46 6.68 2.87
CA SER A 14 -10.73 6.38 3.55
C SER A 14 -10.70 5.08 4.36
N THR A 15 -9.76 4.17 4.05
CA THR A 15 -9.61 2.93 4.83
C THR A 15 -8.83 3.15 6.13
N GLY A 16 -8.30 4.35 6.38
CA GLY A 16 -7.44 4.65 7.52
C GLY A 16 -6.03 4.09 7.38
N LEU A 17 -5.60 3.80 6.15
CA LEU A 17 -4.23 3.43 5.83
C LEU A 17 -3.33 4.67 5.92
N ILE A 18 -2.17 4.52 6.58
CA ILE A 18 -1.21 5.61 6.73
C ILE A 18 -0.05 5.37 5.76
N GLU A 19 0.23 6.34 4.90
CA GLU A 19 1.36 6.26 3.98
C GLU A 19 2.70 6.27 4.75
N LYS A 20 3.58 5.34 4.40
CA LYS A 20 4.98 5.35 4.82
C LYS A 20 5.86 5.65 3.62
N ALA A 21 6.49 6.82 3.63
CA ALA A 21 7.50 7.18 2.65
C ALA A 21 8.74 6.30 2.82
N VAL A 22 9.12 5.57 1.77
CA VAL A 22 10.31 4.70 1.79
C VAL A 22 11.31 5.23 0.77
N LYS A 23 12.50 5.61 1.25
CA LYS A 23 13.60 6.04 0.39
C LYS A 23 14.08 4.82 -0.40
N ASN A 24 14.06 4.91 -1.73
CA ASN A 24 14.58 3.91 -2.69
C ASN A 24 13.65 2.76 -3.12
N LEU A 25 12.34 2.81 -2.86
CA LEU A 25 11.39 1.89 -3.51
C LEU A 25 10.45 2.63 -4.46
N LYS A 26 10.22 2.08 -5.66
CA LYS A 26 9.15 2.53 -6.57
C LYS A 26 7.76 2.03 -6.14
N ALA A 27 7.56 1.75 -4.85
CA ALA A 27 6.30 1.29 -4.30
C ALA A 27 5.74 2.32 -3.31
N CYS A 28 4.43 2.50 -3.36
CA CYS A 28 3.70 3.25 -2.36
C CYS A 28 3.30 2.29 -1.25
N ILE A 29 3.82 2.53 -0.05
CA ILE A 29 3.66 1.63 1.09
C ILE A 29 2.73 2.29 2.08
N PHE A 30 1.72 1.53 2.53
CA PHE A 30 0.78 1.99 3.54
C PHE A 30 0.71 0.97 4.67
N THR A 31 0.42 1.44 5.89
CA THR A 31 0.33 0.58 7.07
C THR A 31 -0.98 0.77 7.82
N LYS A 32 -1.55 -0.34 8.32
CA LYS A 32 -2.72 -0.35 9.21
C LYS A 32 -2.78 -1.68 9.96
N ASP A 33 -3.11 -1.64 11.25
CA ASP A 33 -3.34 -2.82 12.11
C ASP A 33 -2.24 -3.89 12.01
N GLN A 34 -0.97 -3.48 12.15
CA GLN A 34 0.21 -4.35 12.02
C GLN A 34 0.36 -5.02 10.64
N LYS A 35 -0.32 -4.52 9.61
CA LYS A 35 -0.16 -4.96 8.22
C LYS A 35 0.47 -3.86 7.39
N VAL A 36 1.27 -4.27 6.43
CA VAL A 36 1.93 -3.42 5.43
C VAL A 36 1.35 -3.79 4.08
N TYR A 37 0.88 -2.77 3.37
CA TYR A 37 0.19 -2.86 2.10
C TYR A 37 1.08 -2.23 1.04
N PHE A 38 1.40 -2.99 0.00
CA PHE A 38 2.26 -2.53 -1.08
C PHE A 38 1.43 -2.25 -2.31
N PHE A 39 1.53 -1.01 -2.77
CA PHE A 39 0.88 -0.56 -3.97
C PHE A 39 1.92 -0.18 -5.01
N GLU A 40 1.63 -0.53 -6.26
CA GLU A 40 2.31 0.04 -7.41
C GLU A 40 1.42 1.12 -8.02
N LYS A 41 2.02 2.23 -8.42
CA LYS A 41 1.31 3.29 -9.14
C LYS A 41 1.16 2.86 -10.60
N THR A 42 -0.08 2.81 -11.07
CA THR A 42 -0.38 2.52 -12.48
C THR A 42 -0.40 3.82 -13.30
N THR A 43 -0.49 3.71 -14.62
CA THR A 43 -0.53 4.85 -15.56
C THR A 43 -1.75 5.76 -15.41
N SER A 44 -2.80 5.33 -14.71
CA SER A 44 -4.08 6.05 -14.61
C SER A 44 -4.33 6.66 -13.22
N GLU A 45 -3.27 7.04 -12.50
CA GLU A 45 -3.36 7.57 -11.12
C GLU A 45 -4.06 6.63 -10.11
N THR A 46 -4.12 5.34 -10.44
CA THR A 46 -4.62 4.32 -9.53
C THR A 46 -3.46 3.51 -8.97
N TYR A 47 -3.74 2.88 -7.84
CA TYR A 47 -2.78 2.14 -7.04
C TYR A 47 -3.23 0.69 -7.00
N ARG A 48 -2.46 -0.21 -7.62
CA ARG A 48 -2.75 -1.65 -7.57
C ARG A 48 -2.15 -2.23 -6.30
N LEU A 49 -2.99 -2.79 -5.44
CA LEU A 49 -2.51 -3.56 -4.28
C LEU A 49 -1.92 -4.88 -4.76
N TYR A 50 -0.62 -5.10 -4.66
CA TYR A 50 0.01 -6.34 -5.14
C TYR A 50 0.50 -7.26 -4.02
N SER A 51 0.68 -6.73 -2.79
CA SER A 51 1.07 -7.55 -1.65
C SER A 51 0.56 -6.96 -0.33
N VAL A 52 0.26 -7.84 0.63
CA VAL A 52 -0.04 -7.50 2.02
C VAL A 52 0.76 -8.45 2.91
N ILE A 53 1.60 -7.90 3.78
CA ILE A 53 2.38 -8.69 4.75
C ILE A 53 2.13 -8.18 6.16
N ASN A 54 2.57 -8.97 7.15
CA ASN A 54 2.65 -8.47 8.53
C ASN A 54 3.82 -7.49 8.67
N GLU A 55 3.62 -6.43 9.44
CA GLU A 55 4.62 -5.40 9.73
C GLU A 55 5.88 -6.00 10.36
N ARG A 56 5.74 -7.03 11.19
CA ARG A 56 6.89 -7.78 11.73
C ARG A 56 7.76 -8.42 10.65
N SER A 57 7.16 -8.85 9.53
CA SER A 57 7.88 -9.44 8.39
C SER A 57 8.53 -8.37 7.49
N PHE A 58 8.16 -7.11 7.64
CA PHE A 58 8.75 -6.00 6.87
C PHE A 58 10.05 -5.47 7.48
N PHE A 59 10.20 -5.59 8.79
CA PHE A 59 11.37 -5.09 9.55
C PHE A 59 12.43 -6.16 9.84
N LEU A 60 12.22 -7.39 9.35
CA LEU A 60 13.20 -8.49 9.34
C LEU A 60 14.00 -8.43 8.03
#